data_AF-A0A1H7L6G5-F1
#
_entry.id   AF-A0A1H7L6G5-F1
#
_cell.length_a   1.000
_cell.length_b   1.000
_cell.length_c   1.000
_cell.angle_alpha   90.00
_cell.angle_beta   90.00
_cell.angle_gamma   90.00
#
_symmetry.space_group_name_H-M   'P 1'
#
loop_
_entity.id
_entity.type
_entity.pdbx_description
1 polymer ?
#
loop_
_entity_poly.entity_id
_entity_poly.type
_entity_poly.pdbx_seq_one_letter_code
_entity_poly.pdbx_strand_id
1 'polypeptide(L)'
;MVRSSLKLWIGIAVIVVVVFSGLLIKYSLRRDPLSIERSGKSLSEKGDGMPENDGLTTDAADVVLSTDSDYLTTIDSVESQPEEEAPVVTQSTEKVDNRRKTETTTTKSTKDVKEEKLKKAKKELEAASEKFDKAGEKLDQCNQALEDAKSRRDQLQGEYDNAKSKYEESKRNYDESQKENFNKGMLGFFESIGDHKGIETLNDSDLVALANMGDSADATSLECMKRSIDYLNFINQIRKAEGKPEVKVSCKLMALAALNNDLYAADNSNSNPTDLDEDLAIGFDDPFTIWYYDEKDDEGGNYLSLVNEEHIAAGFAYSHKNGNVHNVLFCDKGYDAGRMMPVSEFAEKFNAYYETAIKGKSYSGAEEAMKHAESALNSAKQAVTDKEKAAQSASSAYGSAKTVFEQKQNAVDELE
;
A
#
# COMPACT_ATOMS: atom_id res chain seq x y z
N MET A 1 -13.29 30.70 13.91
CA MET A 1 -13.20 29.93 15.18
C MET A 1 -13.46 28.45 14.91
N VAL A 2 -12.62 27.77 14.12
CA VAL A 2 -12.78 26.33 13.76
C VAL A 2 -11.40 25.70 13.54
N ARG A 3 -10.54 25.70 14.56
CA ARG A 3 -9.23 25.00 14.49
C ARG A 3 -8.85 24.22 15.76
N SER A 4 -9.71 24.21 16.78
CA SER A 4 -9.43 23.53 18.06
C SER A 4 -10.09 22.15 18.20
N SER A 5 -11.01 21.75 17.32
CA SER A 5 -11.77 20.50 17.47
C SER A 5 -11.12 19.29 16.78
N LEU A 6 -10.27 19.47 15.77
CA LEU A 6 -9.75 18.33 14.98
C LEU A 6 -8.64 17.54 15.69
N LYS A 7 -7.85 18.20 16.55
CA LYS A 7 -6.78 17.53 17.32
C LYS A 7 -7.32 16.68 18.48
N LEU A 8 -8.50 16.98 18.98
CA LEU A 8 -9.14 16.21 20.06
C LEU A 8 -9.76 14.90 19.54
N TRP A 9 -10.20 14.86 18.28
CA TRP A 9 -10.80 13.67 17.66
C TRP A 9 -9.75 12.63 17.21
N ILE A 10 -8.57 13.06 16.78
CA ILE A 10 -7.48 12.13 16.39
C ILE A 10 -6.86 11.46 17.65
N GLY A 11 -6.77 12.19 18.77
CA GLY A 11 -6.29 11.62 20.04
C GLY A 11 -7.23 10.55 20.63
N ILE A 12 -8.55 10.73 20.49
CA ILE A 12 -9.54 9.76 20.97
C ILE A 12 -9.59 8.53 20.06
N ALA A 13 -9.45 8.68 18.73
CA ALA A 13 -9.43 7.54 17.81
C ALA A 13 -8.23 6.60 18.03
N VAL A 14 -7.04 7.14 18.34
CA VAL A 14 -5.84 6.32 18.62
C VAL A 14 -5.94 5.58 19.95
N ILE A 15 -6.55 6.18 20.98
CA ILE A 15 -6.77 5.53 22.27
C ILE A 15 -7.85 4.43 22.16
N VAL A 16 -8.90 4.63 21.36
CA VAL A 16 -9.92 3.59 21.12
C VAL A 16 -9.33 2.39 20.35
N VAL A 17 -8.42 2.59 19.39
CA VAL A 17 -7.78 1.50 18.65
C VAL A 17 -6.75 0.73 19.50
N VAL A 18 -6.01 1.40 20.39
CA VAL A 18 -5.05 0.73 21.30
C VAL A 18 -5.78 0.01 22.44
N VAL A 19 -6.90 0.55 22.94
CA VAL A 19 -7.72 -0.11 23.96
C VAL A 19 -8.54 -1.26 23.38
N PHE A 20 -9.10 -1.16 22.16
CA PHE A 20 -9.78 -2.28 21.50
C PHE A 20 -8.83 -3.39 21.04
N SER A 21 -7.63 -3.06 20.54
CA SER A 21 -6.61 -4.07 20.21
C SER A 21 -6.06 -4.75 21.46
N GLY A 22 -5.85 -4.01 22.55
CA GLY A 22 -5.44 -4.55 23.84
C GLY A 22 -6.52 -5.40 24.54
N LEU A 23 -7.80 -5.05 24.38
CA LEU A 23 -8.92 -5.87 24.86
C LEU A 23 -9.15 -7.10 24.00
N LEU A 24 -9.04 -7.04 22.66
CA LEU A 24 -9.16 -8.22 21.78
C LEU A 24 -8.07 -9.26 22.06
N ILE A 25 -6.84 -8.83 22.34
CA ILE A 25 -5.72 -9.73 22.69
C ILE A 25 -5.91 -10.32 24.11
N LYS A 26 -6.49 -9.58 25.06
CA LYS A 26 -6.80 -10.11 26.41
C LYS A 26 -8.08 -10.95 26.47
N TYR A 27 -9.03 -10.75 25.55
CA TYR A 27 -10.32 -11.44 25.52
C TYR A 27 -10.23 -12.80 24.79
N SER A 28 -9.35 -12.93 23.79
CA SER A 28 -9.05 -14.25 23.18
C SER A 28 -8.26 -15.21 24.06
N LEU A 29 -7.68 -14.75 25.17
CA LEU A 29 -6.89 -15.57 26.10
C LEU A 29 -7.59 -15.84 27.45
N ARG A 30 -8.86 -15.46 27.59
CA ARG A 30 -9.58 -15.59 28.87
C ARG A 30 -11.00 -16.13 28.73
N ARG A 31 -11.21 -17.06 27.81
CA ARG A 31 -12.28 -18.04 27.98
C ARG A 31 -11.68 -19.21 28.75
N ASP A 32 -12.32 -19.56 29.86
CA ASP A 32 -12.10 -20.86 30.48
C ASP A 32 -12.21 -21.92 29.37
N PRO A 33 -11.27 -22.87 29.27
CA PRO A 33 -11.32 -23.92 28.26
C PRO A 33 -12.47 -24.92 28.50
N LEU A 34 -13.48 -24.57 29.30
CA LEU A 34 -14.61 -25.43 29.65
C LEU A 34 -15.97 -24.71 29.58
N SER A 35 -16.05 -23.52 28.99
CA SER A 35 -17.33 -22.82 28.88
C SER A 35 -17.49 -22.03 27.58
N ILE A 36 -18.20 -22.58 26.59
CA ILE A 36 -18.88 -21.80 25.55
C ILE A 36 -20.24 -22.43 25.19
N GLU A 37 -21.25 -21.56 25.15
CA GLU A 37 -22.62 -21.78 24.71
C GLU A 37 -22.73 -22.15 23.22
N ARG A 38 -23.60 -23.12 22.92
CA ARG A 38 -23.95 -23.56 21.56
C ARG A 38 -24.54 -22.43 20.71
N SER A 39 -23.83 -22.06 19.64
CA SER A 39 -24.37 -21.26 18.54
C SER A 39 -24.74 -22.19 17.39
N GLY A 40 -26.02 -22.58 17.32
CA GLY A 40 -26.55 -23.37 16.20
C GLY A 40 -26.60 -22.57 14.90
N LYS A 41 -26.10 -23.16 13.81
CA LYS A 41 -26.44 -22.77 12.44
C LYS A 41 -26.85 -24.00 11.65
N SER A 42 -28.10 -23.99 11.20
CA SER A 42 -28.69 -25.01 10.32
C SER A 42 -28.14 -24.87 8.90
N LEU A 43 -27.70 -25.98 8.34
CA LEU A 43 -27.49 -26.17 6.91
C LEU A 43 -28.83 -26.14 6.18
N SER A 44 -28.92 -25.43 5.05
CA SER A 44 -29.99 -25.63 4.06
C SER A 44 -29.39 -26.00 2.71
N GLU A 45 -29.67 -27.22 2.29
CA GLU A 45 -29.56 -27.68 0.90
C GLU A 45 -30.44 -26.85 -0.03
N LYS A 46 -30.00 -26.67 -1.28
CA LYS A 46 -30.87 -26.78 -2.46
C LYS A 46 -30.06 -26.88 -3.75
N GLY A 47 -30.40 -27.89 -4.54
CA GLY A 47 -29.90 -28.12 -5.90
C GLY A 47 -30.76 -27.50 -7.00
N ASP A 48 -30.21 -27.71 -8.21
CA ASP A 48 -30.76 -27.66 -9.57
C ASP A 48 -31.38 -26.39 -10.17
N GLY A 49 -30.96 -26.10 -11.41
CA GLY A 49 -31.82 -25.43 -12.41
C GLY A 49 -31.14 -24.50 -13.42
N MET A 50 -30.96 -25.01 -14.64
CA MET A 50 -30.63 -24.38 -15.94
C MET A 50 -31.35 -23.02 -16.25
N PRO A 51 -30.80 -22.13 -17.11
CA PRO A 51 -31.40 -20.83 -17.43
C PRO A 51 -32.34 -20.85 -18.64
N GLU A 52 -33.38 -20.02 -18.61
CA GLU A 52 -34.17 -19.63 -19.78
C GLU A 52 -34.20 -18.10 -19.96
N ASN A 53 -34.17 -17.74 -21.24
CA ASN A 53 -34.12 -16.43 -21.86
C ASN A 53 -35.53 -15.97 -22.24
N ASP A 54 -35.82 -14.68 -22.12
CA ASP A 54 -36.87 -13.88 -22.80
C ASP A 54 -36.62 -12.41 -22.36
N GLY A 55 -36.54 -11.34 -23.15
CA GLY A 55 -36.87 -11.03 -24.53
C GLY A 55 -37.69 -9.72 -24.57
N LEU A 56 -37.31 -8.77 -25.46
CA LEU A 56 -38.12 -7.65 -26.02
C LEU A 56 -38.43 -6.41 -25.10
N THR A 57 -38.40 -5.13 -25.50
CA THR A 57 -38.15 -4.39 -26.78
C THR A 57 -38.17 -2.86 -26.60
N THR A 58 -37.51 -2.15 -27.55
CA THR A 58 -37.87 -0.88 -28.27
C THR A 58 -38.08 0.44 -27.48
N ASP A 59 -37.83 1.65 -27.98
CA ASP A 59 -37.71 2.16 -29.36
C ASP A 59 -36.93 3.50 -29.41
N ALA A 60 -36.60 3.90 -30.64
CA ALA A 60 -35.73 5.01 -31.05
C ALA A 60 -36.44 6.35 -31.35
N ALA A 61 -35.60 7.32 -31.80
CA ALA A 61 -35.85 8.53 -32.58
C ALA A 61 -36.17 9.82 -31.79
N ASP A 62 -35.78 11.04 -32.17
CA ASP A 62 -34.81 11.67 -33.09
C ASP A 62 -35.01 13.20 -32.85
N VAL A 63 -34.17 14.03 -33.47
CA VAL A 63 -34.35 15.45 -33.84
C VAL A 63 -33.33 16.43 -33.23
N VAL A 64 -32.56 16.94 -34.18
CA VAL A 64 -31.51 17.95 -34.24
C VAL A 64 -32.10 19.37 -34.28
N LEU A 65 -31.44 20.37 -33.68
CA LEU A 65 -30.93 21.60 -34.35
C LEU A 65 -30.41 22.67 -33.36
N SER A 66 -29.12 22.97 -33.53
CA SER A 66 -28.43 24.29 -33.56
C SER A 66 -28.70 25.38 -32.51
N THR A 67 -27.60 25.92 -31.96
CA THR A 67 -27.19 27.35 -31.98
C THR A 67 -25.83 27.46 -31.29
N ASP A 68 -24.79 27.84 -32.04
CA ASP A 68 -24.11 29.14 -32.07
C ASP A 68 -23.02 29.34 -31.00
N SER A 69 -21.80 29.56 -31.49
CA SER A 69 -20.68 30.15 -30.74
C SER A 69 -19.66 30.72 -31.73
N ASP A 70 -19.93 31.94 -32.18
CA ASP A 70 -18.95 32.87 -32.73
C ASP A 70 -17.86 33.18 -31.69
N TYR A 71 -16.59 33.21 -32.09
CA TYR A 71 -15.57 34.18 -31.64
C TYR A 71 -14.24 33.88 -32.34
N LEU A 72 -13.92 34.62 -33.41
CA LEU A 72 -12.54 35.08 -33.64
C LEU A 72 -12.52 36.18 -34.71
N THR A 73 -12.05 37.37 -34.35
CA THR A 73 -11.54 38.33 -35.33
C THR A 73 -10.44 39.20 -34.72
N THR A 74 -9.30 39.16 -35.42
CA THR A 74 -8.36 40.26 -35.71
C THR A 74 -7.67 41.00 -34.57
N ILE A 75 -6.33 40.93 -34.56
CA ILE A 75 -5.49 42.10 -34.85
C ILE A 75 -4.35 41.67 -35.79
N ASP A 76 -4.21 42.47 -36.84
CA ASP A 76 -3.26 42.42 -37.94
C ASP A 76 -1.93 43.09 -37.56
N SER A 77 -0.82 42.64 -38.12
CA SER A 77 0.44 43.39 -38.22
C SER A 77 1.26 42.80 -39.36
N VAL A 78 1.21 43.47 -40.50
CA VAL A 78 1.99 43.20 -41.71
C VAL A 78 3.27 44.03 -41.68
N GLU A 79 4.41 43.39 -41.95
CA GLU A 79 5.41 43.74 -43.00
C GLU A 79 6.49 42.65 -42.95
N SER A 80 6.88 42.00 -44.05
CA SER A 80 7.50 42.59 -45.24
C SER A 80 7.52 41.58 -46.42
N GLN A 81 7.35 42.08 -47.65
CA GLN A 81 7.58 41.36 -48.92
C GLN A 81 9.08 41.18 -49.24
N PRO A 82 9.50 40.45 -50.31
CA PRO A 82 9.33 40.80 -51.75
C PRO A 82 8.89 39.56 -52.59
N GLU A 83 8.60 39.54 -53.90
CA GLU A 83 9.08 40.26 -55.08
C GLU A 83 8.26 39.79 -56.32
N GLU A 84 8.21 40.62 -57.37
CA GLU A 84 7.97 40.28 -58.81
C GLU A 84 6.61 39.68 -59.24
N GLU A 85 5.98 40.01 -60.37
CA GLU A 85 6.33 40.76 -61.57
C GLU A 85 5.03 41.31 -62.21
N ALA A 86 5.19 42.35 -63.02
CA ALA A 86 4.20 43.09 -63.82
C ALA A 86 3.52 42.18 -64.91
N PRO A 87 2.63 42.62 -65.85
CA PRO A 87 2.61 44.00 -66.38
C PRO A 87 1.31 44.57 -67.05
N VAL A 88 1.39 45.88 -67.38
CA VAL A 88 0.72 46.71 -68.44
C VAL A 88 -0.84 46.76 -68.45
N VAL A 89 -1.57 47.87 -68.65
CA VAL A 89 -1.52 48.91 -69.69
C VAL A 89 -2.41 50.11 -69.32
N THR A 90 -1.84 51.32 -69.40
CA THR A 90 -2.32 52.67 -69.83
C THR A 90 -3.83 53.00 -69.77
N GLN A 91 -4.32 54.22 -69.54
CA GLN A 91 -3.94 55.59 -69.93
C GLN A 91 -5.07 56.47 -69.31
N SER A 92 -4.86 57.59 -68.61
CA SER A 92 -4.85 58.94 -69.20
C SER A 92 -5.02 60.00 -68.08
N THR A 93 -4.09 60.97 -68.01
CA THR A 93 -4.26 62.46 -67.89
C THR A 93 -5.52 63.00 -67.18
N GLU A 94 -5.52 64.03 -66.30
CA GLU A 94 -4.69 65.25 -66.26
C GLU A 94 -5.01 66.11 -65.00
N LYS A 95 -3.95 66.69 -64.40
CA LYS A 95 -3.79 68.08 -63.85
C LYS A 95 -4.85 68.72 -62.92
N VAL A 96 -4.50 69.02 -61.64
CA VAL A 96 -3.76 70.21 -61.12
C VAL A 96 -4.66 71.45 -60.98
N ASP A 97 -4.90 71.98 -59.76
CA ASP A 97 -4.09 73.08 -59.19
C ASP A 97 -4.52 73.58 -57.78
N ASN A 98 -3.61 74.33 -57.18
CA ASN A 98 -3.34 74.65 -55.79
C ASN A 98 -4.14 75.82 -55.15
N ARG A 99 -4.09 75.82 -53.80
CA ARG A 99 -4.05 76.97 -52.85
C ARG A 99 -5.25 77.92 -52.71
N ARG A 100 -5.85 77.98 -51.50
CA ARG A 100 -5.75 79.15 -50.58
C ARG A 100 -6.32 78.89 -49.16
N LYS A 101 -5.49 79.27 -48.17
CA LYS A 101 -5.69 79.61 -46.75
C LYS A 101 -7.12 79.80 -46.19
N THR A 102 -7.30 79.28 -44.97
CA THR A 102 -7.72 80.00 -43.73
C THR A 102 -7.62 78.99 -42.56
N GLU A 103 -6.49 78.89 -41.86
CA GLU A 103 -6.24 79.55 -40.55
C GLU A 103 -7.50 79.72 -39.67
N THR A 104 -7.67 78.80 -38.71
CA THR A 104 -8.17 79.14 -37.38
C THR A 104 -7.17 78.64 -36.36
N THR A 105 -6.20 79.49 -36.09
CA THR A 105 -5.25 79.40 -35.00
C THR A 105 -6.01 79.46 -33.69
N THR A 106 -6.20 78.33 -33.02
CA THR A 106 -6.43 78.31 -31.57
C THR A 106 -5.05 78.23 -30.93
N THR A 107 -4.40 79.37 -30.73
CA THR A 107 -3.23 79.47 -29.84
C THR A 107 -3.69 79.15 -28.43
N LYS A 108 -3.58 77.88 -28.02
CA LYS A 108 -3.48 77.51 -26.60
C LYS A 108 -2.30 78.27 -26.03
N SER A 109 -2.48 78.89 -24.86
CA SER A 109 -1.41 79.54 -24.12
C SER A 109 -0.28 78.52 -23.89
N THR A 110 0.98 78.93 -23.84
CA THR A 110 2.10 78.04 -23.42
C THR A 110 1.83 77.35 -22.09
N LYS A 111 1.04 78.00 -21.23
CA LYS A 111 0.50 77.47 -19.98
C LYS A 111 -0.45 76.27 -20.18
N ASP A 112 -1.38 76.36 -21.12
CA ASP A 112 -2.39 75.30 -21.40
C ASP A 112 -1.72 74.04 -21.97
N VAL A 113 -0.64 74.22 -22.76
CA VAL A 113 0.17 73.10 -23.29
C VAL A 113 1.01 72.43 -22.19
N LYS A 114 1.55 73.22 -21.23
CA LYS A 114 2.29 72.68 -20.07
C LYS A 114 1.36 71.87 -19.16
N GLU A 115 0.15 72.36 -18.89
CA GLU A 115 -0.85 71.65 -18.08
C GLU A 115 -1.31 70.33 -18.71
N GLU A 116 -1.53 70.30 -20.03
CA GLU A 116 -1.92 69.06 -20.73
C GLU A 116 -0.81 68.00 -20.72
N LYS A 117 0.45 68.43 -20.90
CA LYS A 117 1.62 67.55 -20.79
C LYS A 117 1.78 67.00 -19.37
N LEU A 118 1.62 67.84 -18.35
CA LEU A 118 1.68 67.43 -16.95
C LEU A 118 0.58 66.40 -16.63
N LYS A 119 -0.66 66.63 -17.09
CA LYS A 119 -1.76 65.68 -16.91
C LYS A 119 -1.46 64.32 -17.55
N LYS A 120 -0.88 64.30 -18.76
CA LYS A 120 -0.48 63.06 -19.43
C LYS A 120 0.64 62.34 -18.67
N ALA A 121 1.69 63.07 -18.26
CA ALA A 121 2.80 62.52 -17.51
C ALA A 121 2.35 61.91 -16.17
N LYS A 122 1.45 62.58 -15.44
CA LYS A 122 0.87 62.05 -14.20
C LYS A 122 0.09 60.75 -14.42
N LYS A 123 -0.70 60.65 -15.49
CA LYS A 123 -1.41 59.40 -15.84
C LYS A 123 -0.45 58.28 -16.22
N GLU A 124 0.64 58.58 -16.93
CA GLU A 124 1.67 57.58 -17.27
C GLU A 124 2.46 57.12 -16.03
N LEU A 125 2.73 58.03 -15.09
CA LEU A 125 3.34 57.72 -13.80
C LEU A 125 2.43 56.80 -12.96
N GLU A 126 1.14 57.10 -12.87
CA GLU A 126 0.17 56.26 -12.15
C GLU A 126 0.14 54.83 -12.72
N ALA A 127 0.08 54.70 -14.05
CA ALA A 127 0.15 53.39 -14.71
C ALA A 127 1.50 52.67 -14.51
N ALA A 128 2.61 53.39 -14.40
CA ALA A 128 3.92 52.82 -14.09
C ALA A 128 4.02 52.38 -12.63
N SER A 129 3.45 53.15 -11.70
CA SER A 129 3.35 52.81 -10.27
C SER A 129 2.60 51.50 -10.09
N GLU A 130 1.41 51.36 -10.70
CA GLU A 130 0.64 50.12 -10.61
C GLU A 130 1.42 48.90 -11.14
N LYS A 131 2.18 49.06 -12.23
CA LYS A 131 2.99 47.98 -12.79
C LYS A 131 4.15 47.62 -11.88
N PHE A 132 4.76 48.62 -11.26
CA PHE A 132 5.84 48.43 -10.29
C PHE A 132 5.33 47.70 -9.05
N ASP A 133 4.21 48.13 -8.47
CA ASP A 133 3.58 47.50 -7.31
C ASP A 133 3.20 46.04 -7.61
N LYS A 134 2.56 45.77 -8.76
CA LYS A 134 2.23 44.41 -9.21
C LYS A 134 3.47 43.53 -9.41
N ALA A 135 4.57 44.09 -9.91
CA ALA A 135 5.83 43.36 -10.05
C ALA A 135 6.45 43.04 -8.68
N GLY A 136 6.34 43.96 -7.71
CA GLY A 136 6.76 43.75 -6.33
C GLY A 136 5.98 42.62 -5.66
N GLU A 137 4.64 42.67 -5.72
CA GLU A 137 3.78 41.61 -5.21
C GLU A 137 4.10 40.25 -5.84
N LYS A 138 4.38 40.22 -7.15
CA LYS A 138 4.73 38.99 -7.85
C LYS A 138 6.08 38.43 -7.39
N LEU A 139 7.06 39.30 -7.17
CA LEU A 139 8.37 38.91 -6.64
C LEU A 139 8.24 38.31 -5.25
N ASP A 140 7.48 38.94 -4.36
CA ASP A 140 7.23 38.44 -3.01
C ASP A 140 6.55 37.08 -3.02
N GLN A 141 5.52 36.90 -3.85
CA GLN A 141 4.86 35.60 -4.04
C GLN A 141 5.81 34.51 -4.53
N CYS A 142 6.69 34.83 -5.50
CA CYS A 142 7.66 33.88 -6.02
C CYS A 142 8.73 33.52 -4.98
N ASN A 143 9.18 34.49 -4.18
CA ASN A 143 10.13 34.26 -3.10
C ASN A 143 9.52 33.39 -1.99
N GLN A 144 8.28 33.65 -1.59
CA GLN A 144 7.57 32.80 -0.63
C GLN A 144 7.41 31.37 -1.15
N ALA A 145 6.99 31.21 -2.41
CA ALA A 145 6.84 29.89 -3.02
C ALA A 145 8.18 29.13 -3.13
N LEU A 146 9.29 29.84 -3.29
CA LEU A 146 10.63 29.27 -3.28
C LEU A 146 11.02 28.80 -1.87
N GLU A 147 10.76 29.61 -0.84
CA GLU A 147 11.02 29.24 0.55
C GLU A 147 10.20 28.01 0.96
N ASP A 148 8.92 27.97 0.61
CA ASP A 148 8.03 26.82 0.84
C ASP A 148 8.56 25.55 0.14
N ALA A 149 9.03 25.68 -1.11
CA ALA A 149 9.61 24.57 -1.85
C ALA A 149 10.92 24.06 -1.20
N LYS A 150 11.77 24.97 -0.70
CA LYS A 150 13.01 24.63 0.02
C LYS A 150 12.71 23.88 1.31
N SER A 151 11.74 24.38 2.09
CA SER A 151 11.27 23.73 3.31
C SER A 151 10.73 22.32 3.03
N ARG A 152 9.92 22.16 1.98
CA ARG A 152 9.40 20.84 1.57
C ARG A 152 10.51 19.88 1.14
N ARG A 153 11.52 20.36 0.41
CA ARG A 153 12.71 19.57 0.04
C ARG A 153 13.47 19.11 1.29
N ASP A 154 13.66 19.99 2.27
CA ASP A 154 14.37 19.65 3.52
C ASP A 154 13.60 18.61 4.34
N GLN A 155 12.27 18.73 4.43
CA GLN A 155 11.43 17.71 5.05
C GLN A 155 11.59 16.35 4.37
N LEU A 156 11.47 16.33 3.03
CA LEU A 156 11.58 15.09 2.25
C LEU A 156 12.99 14.49 2.29
N GLN A 157 14.02 15.32 2.47
CA GLN A 157 15.38 14.83 2.71
C GLN A 157 15.44 14.04 4.02
N GLY A 158 14.85 14.55 5.10
CA GLY A 158 14.75 13.82 6.37
C GLY A 158 13.93 12.54 6.27
N GLU A 159 12.84 12.53 5.49
CA GLU A 159 12.05 11.32 5.22
C GLU A 159 12.86 10.26 4.47
N TYR A 160 13.62 10.66 3.44
CA TYR A 160 14.53 9.79 2.71
C TYR A 160 15.63 9.22 3.61
N ASP A 161 16.29 10.05 4.41
CA ASP A 161 17.38 9.62 5.29
C ASP A 161 16.88 8.60 6.33
N ASN A 162 15.68 8.80 6.88
CA ASN A 162 15.02 7.85 7.78
C ASN A 162 14.69 6.53 7.05
N ALA A 163 14.05 6.60 5.88
CA ALA A 163 13.69 5.41 5.10
C ALA A 163 14.93 4.60 4.70
N LYS A 164 16.01 5.28 4.32
CA LYS A 164 17.30 4.67 4.01
C LYS A 164 17.91 3.98 5.23
N SER A 165 17.88 4.61 6.40
CA SER A 165 18.37 3.99 7.65
C SER A 165 17.61 2.69 7.97
N LYS A 166 16.28 2.69 7.82
CA LYS A 166 15.47 1.49 8.03
C LYS A 166 15.77 0.39 7.01
N TYR A 167 15.93 0.76 5.74
CA TYR A 167 16.35 -0.18 4.70
C TYR A 167 17.70 -0.81 5.03
N GLU A 168 18.70 -0.01 5.42
CA GLU A 168 20.02 -0.53 5.78
C GLU A 168 19.99 -1.41 7.03
N GLU A 169 19.16 -1.09 8.03
CA GLU A 169 18.94 -1.92 9.20
C GLU A 169 18.30 -3.27 8.82
N SER A 170 17.20 -3.24 8.07
CA SER A 170 16.54 -4.46 7.57
C SER A 170 17.48 -5.31 6.70
N LYS A 171 18.31 -4.67 5.89
CA LYS A 171 19.31 -5.35 5.04
C LYS A 171 20.44 -5.97 5.86
N ARG A 172 20.95 -5.29 6.90
CA ARG A 172 21.97 -5.88 7.80
C ARG A 172 21.41 -7.08 8.56
N ASN A 173 20.12 -7.07 8.86
CA ASN A 173 19.43 -8.19 9.49
C ASN A 173 19.00 -9.28 8.49
N TYR A 174 19.16 -9.05 7.18
CA TYR A 174 18.86 -10.00 6.13
C TYR A 174 20.08 -10.85 5.79
N ASP A 175 19.95 -12.15 6.00
CA ASP A 175 20.92 -13.18 5.65
C ASP A 175 20.20 -14.17 4.71
N GLU A 176 20.79 -14.42 3.53
CA GLU A 176 20.23 -15.33 2.52
C GLU A 176 20.03 -16.74 3.06
N SER A 177 20.89 -17.20 3.98
CA SER A 177 20.71 -18.47 4.67
C SER A 177 19.46 -18.46 5.54
N GLN A 178 19.11 -17.34 6.17
CA GLN A 178 17.88 -17.23 6.98
C GLN A 178 16.63 -17.24 6.10
N LYS A 179 16.68 -16.65 4.91
CA LYS A 179 15.59 -16.75 3.92
C LYS A 179 15.45 -18.18 3.41
N GLU A 180 16.56 -18.84 3.07
CA GLU A 180 16.55 -20.24 2.66
C GLU A 180 15.94 -21.12 3.76
N ASN A 181 16.38 -20.94 5.01
CA ASN A 181 15.83 -21.62 6.18
C ASN A 181 14.33 -21.37 6.34
N PHE A 182 13.88 -20.12 6.23
CA PHE A 182 12.45 -19.80 6.29
C PHE A 182 11.65 -20.53 5.20
N ASN A 183 12.15 -20.53 3.96
CA ASN A 183 11.48 -21.17 2.82
C ASN A 183 11.57 -22.70 2.84
N LYS A 184 12.55 -23.26 3.54
CA LYS A 184 12.64 -24.70 3.80
C LYS A 184 11.63 -25.18 4.84
N GLY A 185 10.93 -24.29 5.54
CA GLY A 185 9.83 -24.67 6.43
C GLY A 185 10.20 -25.76 7.44
N MET A 186 9.32 -26.76 7.53
CA MET A 186 9.49 -27.94 8.35
C MET A 186 10.79 -28.71 8.04
N LEU A 187 11.18 -28.81 6.76
CA LEU A 187 12.42 -29.48 6.35
C LEU A 187 13.64 -28.78 6.96
N GLY A 188 13.70 -27.44 6.85
CA GLY A 188 14.81 -26.66 7.38
C GLY A 188 14.90 -26.76 8.90
N PHE A 189 13.76 -26.81 9.60
CA PHE A 189 13.75 -27.09 11.04
C PHE A 189 14.30 -28.49 11.36
N PHE A 190 13.88 -29.53 10.63
CA PHE A 190 14.39 -30.89 10.85
C PHE A 190 15.88 -31.02 10.58
N GLU A 191 16.38 -30.37 9.54
CA GLU A 191 17.82 -30.22 9.26
C GLU A 191 18.55 -29.57 10.46
N SER A 192 17.99 -28.51 11.03
CA SER A 192 18.60 -27.76 12.14
C SER A 192 18.79 -28.58 13.43
N ILE A 193 17.92 -29.56 13.67
CA ILE A 193 17.99 -30.44 14.85
C ILE A 193 18.58 -31.83 14.55
N GLY A 194 18.98 -32.07 13.30
CA GLY A 194 19.56 -33.32 12.84
C GLY A 194 18.59 -34.51 12.90
N ASP A 195 17.30 -34.31 12.62
CA ASP A 195 16.31 -35.39 12.61
C ASP A 195 16.23 -36.07 11.23
N HIS A 196 17.07 -37.09 11.03
CA HIS A 196 17.14 -37.81 9.76
C HIS A 196 15.83 -38.49 9.37
N LYS A 197 15.05 -39.00 10.34
CA LYS A 197 13.80 -39.71 10.03
C LYS A 197 12.71 -38.77 9.52
N GLY A 198 12.58 -37.58 10.11
CA GLY A 198 11.70 -36.54 9.59
C GLY A 198 12.11 -36.05 8.20
N ILE A 199 13.42 -35.84 7.99
CA ILE A 199 13.97 -35.43 6.69
C ILE A 199 13.69 -36.48 5.61
N GLU A 200 14.00 -37.76 5.88
CA GLU A 200 13.69 -38.88 4.98
C GLU A 200 12.19 -38.93 4.67
N THR A 201 11.33 -38.81 5.69
CA THR A 201 9.87 -38.87 5.52
C THR A 201 9.35 -37.76 4.60
N LEU A 202 9.87 -36.54 4.72
CA LEU A 202 9.50 -35.45 3.82
C LEU A 202 10.05 -35.67 2.41
N ASN A 203 11.34 -35.96 2.26
CA ASN A 203 12.00 -35.99 0.95
C ASN A 203 11.65 -37.22 0.10
N ASP A 204 11.42 -38.38 0.74
CA ASP A 204 11.19 -39.64 0.05
C ASP A 204 9.71 -39.90 -0.25
N SER A 205 8.81 -39.01 0.19
CA SER A 205 7.37 -39.15 -0.04
C SER A 205 6.99 -38.68 -1.45
N ASP A 206 6.16 -39.47 -2.14
CA ASP A 206 5.52 -39.05 -3.39
C ASP A 206 4.60 -37.81 -3.20
N LEU A 207 4.18 -37.53 -1.97
CA LEU A 207 3.34 -36.38 -1.62
C LEU A 207 4.13 -35.08 -1.44
N VAL A 208 5.47 -35.12 -1.40
CA VAL A 208 6.30 -33.92 -1.18
C VAL A 208 6.09 -32.86 -2.26
N ALA A 209 5.69 -33.26 -3.47
CA ALA A 209 5.37 -32.36 -4.56
C ALA A 209 4.13 -31.48 -4.29
N LEU A 210 3.29 -31.85 -3.33
CA LEU A 210 2.11 -31.07 -2.90
C LEU A 210 2.47 -30.02 -1.84
N ALA A 211 3.55 -30.24 -1.10
CA ALA A 211 4.03 -29.37 -0.05
C ALA A 211 4.65 -28.08 -0.62
N ASN A 212 4.28 -26.95 -0.02
CA ASN A 212 4.86 -25.65 -0.32
C ASN A 212 5.42 -25.02 0.97
N MET A 213 6.60 -25.48 1.37
CA MET A 213 7.25 -25.13 2.64
C MET A 213 7.45 -23.62 2.87
N GLY A 214 7.53 -22.82 1.81
CA GLY A 214 7.67 -21.37 1.88
C GLY A 214 6.35 -20.58 1.93
N ASP A 215 5.21 -21.24 1.67
CA ASP A 215 3.89 -20.61 1.75
C ASP A 215 3.36 -20.70 3.19
N SER A 216 3.13 -19.55 3.82
CA SER A 216 2.65 -19.48 5.22
C SER A 216 1.35 -20.23 5.50
N ALA A 217 0.56 -20.54 4.47
CA ALA A 217 -0.70 -21.26 4.59
C ALA A 217 -0.57 -22.79 4.53
N ASP A 218 0.59 -23.29 4.09
CA ASP A 218 0.86 -24.71 3.86
C ASP A 218 1.22 -25.44 5.17
N ALA A 219 0.84 -26.72 5.27
CA ALA A 219 1.08 -27.52 6.48
C ALA A 219 2.57 -27.67 6.82
N THR A 220 3.44 -27.61 5.81
CA THR A 220 4.88 -27.72 5.97
C THR A 220 5.56 -26.37 6.26
N SER A 221 4.81 -25.27 6.33
CA SER A 221 5.35 -23.95 6.64
C SER A 221 5.66 -23.77 8.12
N LEU A 222 6.56 -22.84 8.44
CA LEU A 222 6.89 -22.52 9.83
C LEU A 222 5.69 -21.94 10.60
N GLU A 223 4.82 -21.17 9.95
CA GLU A 223 3.66 -20.57 10.61
C GLU A 223 2.64 -21.64 11.01
N CYS A 224 2.33 -22.54 10.08
CA CYS A 224 1.42 -23.65 10.32
C CYS A 224 2.00 -24.64 11.33
N MET A 225 3.30 -24.95 11.24
CA MET A 225 3.99 -25.81 12.19
C MET A 225 3.95 -25.25 13.62
N LYS A 226 4.13 -23.93 13.78
CA LYS A 226 3.98 -23.27 15.10
C LYS A 226 2.60 -23.51 15.68
N ARG A 227 1.56 -23.36 14.86
CA ARG A 227 0.17 -23.59 15.27
C ARG A 227 -0.10 -25.06 15.60
N SER A 228 0.45 -26.00 14.83
CA SER A 228 0.39 -27.43 15.12
C SER A 228 0.98 -27.79 16.49
N ILE A 229 2.09 -27.16 16.87
CA ILE A 229 2.73 -27.36 18.18
C ILE A 229 1.81 -26.88 19.32
N ASP A 230 1.11 -25.76 19.14
CA ASP A 230 0.12 -25.29 20.11
C ASP A 230 -1.02 -26.32 20.29
N TYR A 231 -1.47 -26.95 19.20
CA TYR A 231 -2.49 -28.00 19.27
C TYR A 231 -2.00 -29.29 19.92
N LEU A 232 -0.75 -29.72 19.68
CA LEU A 232 -0.14 -30.83 20.43
C LEU A 232 -0.06 -30.54 21.93
N ASN A 233 0.27 -29.30 22.31
CA ASN A 233 0.24 -28.88 23.71
C ASN A 233 -1.17 -28.96 24.30
N PHE A 234 -2.20 -28.59 23.51
CA PHE A 234 -3.58 -28.69 23.94
C PHE A 234 -4.05 -30.14 24.11
N ILE A 235 -3.64 -31.06 23.22
CA ILE A 235 -3.87 -32.51 23.38
C ILE A 235 -3.29 -32.99 24.71
N ASN A 236 -2.06 -32.60 25.05
CA ASN A 236 -1.47 -32.99 26.35
C ASN A 236 -2.18 -32.35 27.55
N GLN A 237 -2.77 -31.16 27.41
CA GLN A 237 -3.63 -30.57 28.44
C GLN A 237 -4.91 -31.38 28.64
N ILE A 238 -5.56 -31.80 27.55
CA ILE A 238 -6.73 -32.71 27.60
C ILE A 238 -6.34 -34.01 28.31
N ARG A 239 -5.29 -34.69 27.84
CA ARG A 239 -4.84 -35.97 28.41
C ARG A 239 -4.56 -35.86 29.89
N LYS A 240 -3.88 -34.79 30.32
CA LYS A 240 -3.64 -34.52 31.73
C LYS A 240 -4.92 -34.30 32.53
N ALA A 241 -5.90 -33.57 31.98
CA ALA A 241 -7.20 -33.36 32.62
C ALA A 241 -7.99 -34.67 32.77
N GLU A 242 -7.83 -35.60 31.82
CA GLU A 242 -8.43 -36.94 31.82
C GLU A 242 -7.60 -37.99 32.60
N GLY A 243 -6.51 -37.58 33.26
CA GLY A 243 -5.64 -38.48 34.03
C GLY A 243 -4.80 -39.43 33.16
N LYS A 244 -4.61 -39.11 31.88
CA LYS A 244 -3.84 -39.88 30.90
C LYS A 244 -2.40 -39.38 30.78
N PRO A 245 -1.44 -40.26 30.43
CA PRO A 245 -0.06 -39.86 30.20
C PRO A 245 0.04 -38.97 28.95
N GLU A 246 0.92 -37.97 28.99
CA GLU A 246 1.21 -37.12 27.83
C GLU A 246 1.79 -37.92 26.66
N VAL A 247 1.39 -37.57 25.44
CA VAL A 247 2.04 -38.05 24.22
C VAL A 247 3.32 -37.24 23.96
N LYS A 248 4.31 -37.92 23.37
CA LYS A 248 5.49 -37.27 22.79
C LYS A 248 5.23 -36.81 21.36
N VAL A 249 6.20 -36.14 20.75
CA VAL A 249 6.18 -35.76 19.34
C VAL A 249 7.44 -36.27 18.64
N SER A 250 7.32 -36.59 17.35
CA SER A 250 8.47 -36.86 16.47
C SER A 250 8.34 -36.12 15.14
N CYS A 251 9.48 -35.80 14.52
CA CYS A 251 9.52 -35.16 13.21
C CYS A 251 8.86 -36.00 12.12
N LYS A 252 8.99 -37.33 12.19
CA LYS A 252 8.33 -38.26 11.27
C LYS A 252 6.80 -38.12 11.33
N LEU A 253 6.22 -38.11 12.53
CA LEU A 253 4.76 -37.99 12.66
C LEU A 253 4.26 -36.60 12.22
N MET A 254 5.01 -35.54 12.53
CA MET A 254 4.71 -34.19 12.04
C MET A 254 4.75 -34.11 10.51
N ALA A 255 5.75 -34.74 9.87
CA ALA A 255 5.87 -34.82 8.43
C ALA A 255 4.69 -35.58 7.80
N LEU A 256 4.37 -36.76 8.33
CA LEU A 256 3.26 -37.57 7.84
C LEU A 256 1.92 -36.83 7.94
N ALA A 257 1.66 -36.18 9.08
CA ALA A 257 0.43 -35.38 9.26
C ALA A 257 0.38 -34.22 8.25
N ALA A 258 1.50 -33.54 7.99
CA ALA A 258 1.54 -32.41 7.05
C ALA A 258 1.31 -32.85 5.61
N LEU A 259 2.00 -33.91 5.17
CA LEU A 259 1.83 -34.49 3.85
C LEU A 259 0.39 -35.01 3.64
N ASN A 260 -0.21 -35.58 4.68
CA ASN A 260 -1.59 -36.04 4.61
C ASN A 260 -2.58 -34.86 4.52
N ASN A 261 -2.31 -33.76 5.23
CA ASN A 261 -3.06 -32.51 5.07
C ASN A 261 -3.01 -31.98 3.64
N ASP A 262 -1.83 -31.98 3.02
CA ASP A 262 -1.66 -31.51 1.65
C ASP A 262 -2.32 -32.45 0.62
N LEU A 263 -2.34 -33.76 0.89
CA LEU A 263 -3.12 -34.73 0.13
C LEU A 263 -4.63 -34.41 0.21
N TYR A 264 -5.16 -34.17 1.40
CA TYR A 264 -6.56 -33.76 1.59
C TYR A 264 -6.88 -32.49 0.81
N ALA A 265 -6.01 -31.48 0.86
CA ALA A 265 -6.18 -30.23 0.14
C ALA A 265 -6.13 -30.38 -1.40
N ALA A 266 -5.49 -31.43 -1.91
CA ALA A 266 -5.32 -31.69 -3.34
C ALA A 266 -6.41 -32.60 -3.93
N ASP A 267 -6.82 -33.66 -3.21
CA ASP A 267 -7.69 -34.71 -3.73
C ASP A 267 -9.09 -34.75 -3.10
N ASN A 268 -9.35 -33.97 -2.04
CA ASN A 268 -10.59 -34.02 -1.24
C ASN A 268 -10.97 -35.45 -0.79
N SER A 269 -10.00 -36.37 -0.72
CA SER A 269 -10.21 -37.79 -0.40
C SER A 269 -9.81 -38.06 1.04
N ASN A 270 -10.73 -38.55 1.87
CA ASN A 270 -10.55 -38.86 3.31
C ASN A 270 -9.73 -40.16 3.59
N SER A 271 -8.80 -40.55 2.72
CA SER A 271 -8.01 -41.77 2.91
C SER A 271 -6.69 -41.48 3.63
N ASN A 272 -6.55 -41.98 4.86
CA ASN A 272 -5.28 -41.96 5.61
C ASN A 272 -4.30 -43.03 5.07
N PRO A 273 -3.15 -42.66 4.48
CA PRO A 273 -2.19 -43.61 3.93
C PRO A 273 -1.16 -44.12 4.96
N THR A 274 -1.29 -43.78 6.25
CA THR A 274 -0.19 -43.90 7.23
C THR A 274 -0.27 -45.10 8.19
N ASP A 275 -1.35 -45.90 8.14
CA ASP A 275 -1.69 -46.97 9.10
C ASP A 275 -1.73 -46.52 10.58
N LEU A 276 -1.67 -45.21 10.84
CA LEU A 276 -1.74 -44.61 12.17
C LEU A 276 -3.19 -44.24 12.49
N ASP A 277 -3.51 -44.16 13.79
CA ASP A 277 -4.81 -43.61 14.21
C ASP A 277 -4.86 -42.12 13.88
N GLU A 278 -5.98 -41.66 13.32
CA GLU A 278 -6.13 -40.31 12.77
C GLU A 278 -7.43 -39.65 13.23
N ASP A 279 -7.29 -38.40 13.67
CA ASP A 279 -8.41 -37.47 13.71
C ASP A 279 -8.22 -36.35 12.68
N LEU A 280 -9.26 -36.13 11.86
CA LEU A 280 -9.29 -35.13 10.80
C LEU A 280 -10.46 -34.16 10.98
N ALA A 281 -10.20 -32.86 10.84
CA ALA A 281 -11.20 -31.80 10.89
C ALA A 281 -11.00 -30.79 9.77
N ILE A 282 -12.03 -30.59 8.95
CA ILE A 282 -12.01 -29.70 7.78
C ILE A 282 -13.02 -28.57 7.99
N GLY A 283 -12.60 -27.33 7.78
CA GLY A 283 -13.46 -26.14 7.85
C GLY A 283 -13.71 -25.61 9.26
N PHE A 284 -13.05 -26.15 10.28
CA PHE A 284 -13.16 -25.70 11.66
C PHE A 284 -12.03 -24.75 12.03
N ASP A 285 -12.31 -23.72 12.83
CA ASP A 285 -11.25 -22.87 13.42
C ASP A 285 -10.53 -23.59 14.58
N ASP A 286 -11.28 -24.38 15.34
CA ASP A 286 -10.82 -25.16 16.48
C ASP A 286 -11.33 -26.62 16.35
N PRO A 287 -10.44 -27.60 16.09
CA PRO A 287 -10.84 -28.99 15.89
C PRO A 287 -11.32 -29.66 17.18
N PHE A 288 -10.93 -29.14 18.36
CA PHE A 288 -11.32 -29.74 19.64
C PHE A 288 -12.78 -29.51 20.00
N THR A 289 -13.46 -28.57 19.32
CA THR A 289 -14.92 -28.44 19.40
C THR A 289 -15.58 -29.78 19.10
N ILE A 290 -15.17 -30.42 18.00
CA ILE A 290 -15.77 -31.66 17.54
C ILE A 290 -15.04 -32.90 18.06
N TRP A 291 -13.72 -32.85 18.27
CA TRP A 291 -12.98 -34.02 18.73
C TRP A 291 -13.07 -34.25 20.24
N TYR A 292 -13.21 -33.19 21.04
CA TYR A 292 -13.20 -33.31 22.50
C TYR A 292 -14.54 -32.88 23.10
N TYR A 293 -14.96 -31.64 22.90
CA TYR A 293 -16.10 -31.10 23.65
C TYR A 293 -17.42 -31.75 23.25
N ASP A 294 -17.68 -31.93 21.95
CA ASP A 294 -18.92 -32.53 21.47
C ASP A 294 -18.98 -34.05 21.68
N GLU A 295 -17.83 -34.73 21.71
CA GLU A 295 -17.75 -36.20 21.75
C GLU A 295 -17.47 -36.80 23.13
N LYS A 296 -17.01 -36.00 24.10
CA LYS A 296 -16.58 -36.50 25.42
C LYS A 296 -17.67 -37.27 26.17
N ASP A 297 -18.87 -36.71 26.25
CA ASP A 297 -19.96 -37.29 27.05
C ASP A 297 -20.49 -38.61 26.44
N ASP A 298 -20.40 -38.73 25.12
CA ASP A 298 -20.86 -39.90 24.37
C ASP A 298 -19.73 -40.89 24.05
N GLU A 299 -18.52 -40.65 24.55
CA GLU A 299 -17.30 -41.43 24.27
C GLU A 299 -17.08 -41.62 22.74
N GLY A 300 -17.19 -40.53 21.98
CA GLY A 300 -17.02 -40.53 20.53
C GLY A 300 -15.61 -40.94 20.09
N GLY A 301 -15.47 -41.32 18.82
CA GLY A 301 -14.25 -41.90 18.27
C GLY A 301 -13.04 -40.98 18.41
N ASN A 302 -13.18 -39.70 18.05
CA ASN A 302 -12.09 -38.74 18.15
C ASN A 302 -11.73 -38.47 19.61
N TYR A 303 -12.73 -38.39 20.50
CA TYR A 303 -12.47 -38.27 21.93
C TYR A 303 -11.65 -39.47 22.45
N LEU A 304 -12.04 -40.69 22.07
CA LEU A 304 -11.35 -41.92 22.47
C LEU A 304 -9.91 -41.94 21.94
N SER A 305 -9.66 -41.50 20.71
CA SER A 305 -8.31 -41.34 20.14
C SER A 305 -7.46 -40.34 20.94
N LEU A 306 -8.01 -39.18 21.32
CA LEU A 306 -7.33 -38.19 22.15
C LEU A 306 -6.89 -38.74 23.51
N VAL A 307 -7.70 -39.61 24.15
CA VAL A 307 -7.48 -40.11 25.52
C VAL A 307 -6.96 -41.54 25.60
N ASN A 308 -6.69 -42.19 24.46
CA ASN A 308 -6.18 -43.57 24.41
C ASN A 308 -4.81 -43.66 25.11
N GLU A 309 -4.68 -44.55 26.10
CA GLU A 309 -3.44 -44.74 26.87
C GLU A 309 -2.35 -45.49 26.09
N GLU A 310 -2.72 -46.18 25.01
CA GLU A 310 -1.77 -46.89 24.14
C GLU A 310 -0.97 -45.94 23.25
N HIS A 311 -1.52 -44.76 22.95
CA HIS A 311 -0.85 -43.69 22.22
C HIS A 311 0.35 -43.15 23.01
N ILE A 312 1.54 -43.30 22.45
CA ILE A 312 2.80 -42.85 23.06
C ILE A 312 3.38 -41.58 22.42
N ALA A 313 3.01 -41.29 21.17
CA ALA A 313 3.40 -40.09 20.46
C ALA A 313 2.34 -39.67 19.44
N ALA A 314 2.40 -38.39 19.05
CA ALA A 314 1.54 -37.80 18.05
C ALA A 314 2.31 -36.83 17.14
N GLY A 315 1.82 -36.65 15.92
CA GLY A 315 2.18 -35.56 15.01
C GLY A 315 0.93 -34.80 14.63
N PHE A 316 1.05 -33.48 14.47
CA PHE A 316 -0.09 -32.63 14.13
C PHE A 316 0.25 -31.73 12.95
N ALA A 317 -0.71 -31.56 12.05
CA ALA A 317 -0.63 -30.61 10.96
C ALA A 317 -1.87 -29.72 10.91
N TYR A 318 -1.64 -28.42 10.89
CA TYR A 318 -2.61 -27.40 10.55
C TYR A 318 -2.27 -26.84 9.17
N SER A 319 -3.28 -26.58 8.34
CA SER A 319 -3.12 -25.86 7.07
C SER A 319 -4.30 -24.91 6.90
N HIS A 320 -4.07 -23.79 6.22
CA HIS A 320 -5.14 -22.89 5.79
C HIS A 320 -5.01 -22.49 4.31
N LYS A 321 -4.26 -23.27 3.53
CA LYS A 321 -4.02 -23.05 2.09
C LYS A 321 -5.31 -23.06 1.28
N ASN A 322 -6.21 -24.00 1.59
CA ASN A 322 -7.52 -24.19 0.95
C ASN A 322 -8.66 -24.24 1.98
N GLY A 323 -8.60 -23.39 3.00
CA GLY A 323 -9.44 -23.50 4.20
C GLY A 323 -8.77 -24.32 5.29
N ASN A 324 -9.31 -24.24 6.51
CA ASN A 324 -8.68 -24.85 7.67
C ASN A 324 -8.76 -26.38 7.60
N VAL A 325 -7.62 -27.04 7.69
CA VAL A 325 -7.52 -28.50 7.84
C VAL A 325 -6.63 -28.81 9.03
N HIS A 326 -7.13 -29.61 9.95
CA HIS A 326 -6.42 -30.08 11.13
C HIS A 326 -6.35 -31.59 11.07
N ASN A 327 -5.13 -32.12 11.21
CA ASN A 327 -4.87 -33.54 11.19
C ASN A 327 -3.94 -33.87 12.36
N VAL A 328 -4.34 -34.85 13.18
CA VAL A 328 -3.45 -35.47 14.15
C VAL A 328 -3.33 -36.96 13.86
N LEU A 329 -2.08 -37.44 13.85
CA LEU A 329 -1.75 -38.85 13.75
C LEU A 329 -1.16 -39.32 15.07
N PHE A 330 -1.72 -40.38 15.64
CA PHE A 330 -1.24 -41.02 16.86
C PHE A 330 -0.53 -42.33 16.55
N CYS A 331 0.54 -42.63 17.30
CA CYS A 331 1.19 -43.93 17.22
C CYS A 331 1.23 -44.66 18.57
N ASP A 332 1.03 -45.96 18.49
CA ASP A 332 1.16 -46.89 19.60
C ASP A 332 2.59 -47.38 19.82
N LYS A 333 2.76 -48.10 20.93
CA LYS A 333 4.01 -48.81 21.22
C LYS A 333 4.33 -49.84 20.14
N GLY A 334 5.51 -49.72 19.54
CA GLY A 334 6.03 -50.64 18.53
C GLY A 334 6.11 -50.02 17.14
N TYR A 335 5.45 -48.90 16.90
CA TYR A 335 5.65 -48.09 15.70
C TYR A 335 7.02 -47.40 15.73
N ASP A 336 7.76 -47.44 14.61
CA ASP A 336 9.00 -46.68 14.46
C ASP A 336 8.68 -45.21 14.13
N ALA A 337 8.42 -44.43 15.17
CA ALA A 337 8.22 -42.98 15.07
C ALA A 337 9.54 -42.19 14.93
N GLY A 338 10.70 -42.85 14.88
CA GLY A 338 11.99 -42.19 15.00
C GLY A 338 12.23 -41.58 16.39
N ARG A 339 12.97 -40.46 16.45
CA ARG A 339 13.27 -39.78 17.72
C ARG A 339 12.01 -39.11 18.25
N MET A 340 11.50 -39.61 19.38
CA MET A 340 10.40 -38.98 20.13
C MET A 340 10.95 -38.09 21.24
N MET A 341 10.37 -36.91 21.42
CA MET A 341 10.69 -35.98 22.51
C MET A 341 9.42 -35.39 23.13
N PRO A 342 9.47 -34.86 24.37
CA PRO A 342 8.35 -34.11 24.93
C PRO A 342 7.95 -32.94 24.01
N VAL A 343 6.66 -32.63 23.94
CA VAL A 343 6.16 -31.52 23.11
C VAL A 343 6.81 -30.19 23.49
N SER A 344 7.10 -29.98 24.78
CA SER A 344 7.82 -28.79 25.26
C SER A 344 9.24 -28.69 24.70
N GLU A 345 9.99 -29.80 24.67
CA GLU A 345 11.35 -29.81 24.12
C GLU A 345 11.33 -29.54 22.61
N PHE A 346 10.37 -30.13 21.89
CA PHE A 346 10.19 -29.88 20.46
C PHE A 346 9.85 -28.42 20.18
N ALA A 347 8.94 -27.83 20.97
CA ALA A 347 8.57 -26.43 20.88
C ALA A 347 9.75 -25.49 21.14
N GLU A 348 10.60 -25.79 22.13
CA GLU A 348 11.81 -25.01 22.42
C GLU A 348 12.78 -25.02 21.23
N LYS A 349 13.05 -26.21 20.65
CA LYS A 349 13.91 -26.31 19.47
C LYS A 349 13.31 -25.59 18.26
N PHE A 350 12.00 -25.74 18.03
CA PHE A 350 11.29 -25.09 16.95
C PHE A 350 11.35 -23.57 17.09
N ASN A 351 11.07 -23.02 18.28
CA ASN A 351 11.11 -21.59 18.52
C ASN A 351 12.52 -21.00 18.30
N ALA A 352 13.56 -21.71 18.72
CA ALA A 352 14.94 -21.28 18.45
C ALA A 352 15.23 -21.19 16.95
N TYR A 353 14.80 -22.17 16.16
CA TYR A 353 14.92 -22.12 14.70
C TYR A 353 14.07 -21.00 14.08
N TYR A 354 12.80 -20.93 14.47
CA TYR A 354 11.83 -19.96 13.99
C TYR A 354 12.32 -18.52 14.16
N GLU A 355 12.85 -18.16 15.34
CA GLU A 355 13.38 -16.81 15.61
C GLU A 355 14.56 -16.43 14.70
N THR A 356 15.38 -17.40 14.29
CA THR A 356 16.45 -17.16 13.33
C THR A 356 15.90 -17.02 11.91
N ALA A 357 15.03 -17.93 11.50
CA ALA A 357 14.44 -17.96 10.16
C ALA A 357 13.57 -16.73 9.85
N ILE A 358 12.77 -16.23 10.80
CA ILE A 358 11.93 -15.04 10.57
C ILE A 358 12.73 -13.75 10.34
N LYS A 359 14.01 -13.69 10.74
CA LYS A 359 14.87 -12.55 10.37
C LYS A 359 15.07 -12.50 8.84
N GLY A 360 14.88 -13.63 8.16
CA GLY A 360 14.93 -13.77 6.70
C GLY A 360 13.64 -13.41 5.95
N LYS A 361 12.55 -12.96 6.60
CA LYS A 361 11.22 -12.72 5.98
C LYS A 361 11.12 -11.60 4.92
N SER A 362 12.23 -11.11 4.36
CA SER A 362 12.37 -10.03 3.37
C SER A 362 12.52 -8.61 3.93
N TYR A 363 13.35 -7.79 3.27
CA TYR A 363 13.48 -6.34 3.48
C TYR A 363 12.78 -5.51 2.38
N SER A 364 12.04 -6.15 1.46
CA SER A 364 11.47 -5.51 0.27
C SER A 364 10.57 -4.30 0.59
N GLY A 365 9.76 -4.36 1.65
CA GLY A 365 8.93 -3.22 2.06
C GLY A 365 9.75 -1.99 2.51
N ALA A 366 10.90 -2.21 3.16
CA ALA A 366 11.81 -1.13 3.53
C ALA A 366 12.54 -0.56 2.30
N GLU A 367 12.88 -1.42 1.33
CA GLU A 367 13.45 -1.00 0.04
C GLU A 367 12.48 -0.15 -0.78
N GLU A 368 11.21 -0.56 -0.86
CA GLU A 368 10.15 0.19 -1.55
C GLU A 368 9.91 1.55 -0.89
N ALA A 369 9.82 1.59 0.43
CA ALA A 369 9.65 2.84 1.18
C ALA A 369 10.81 3.83 0.92
N MET A 370 12.04 3.34 0.87
CA MET A 370 13.22 4.16 0.52
C MET A 370 13.13 4.68 -0.92
N LYS A 371 12.79 3.84 -1.90
CA LYS A 371 12.63 4.25 -3.31
C LYS A 371 11.52 5.29 -3.49
N HIS A 372 10.40 5.14 -2.78
CA HIS A 372 9.33 6.13 -2.79
C HIS A 372 9.77 7.49 -2.21
N ALA A 373 10.48 7.47 -1.08
CA ALA A 373 11.01 8.69 -0.47
C ALA A 373 12.06 9.37 -1.38
N GLU A 374 12.91 8.59 -2.05
CA GLU A 374 13.89 9.08 -3.03
C GLU A 374 13.21 9.78 -4.21
N SER A 375 12.18 9.16 -4.78
CA SER A 375 11.40 9.73 -5.87
C SER A 375 10.76 11.06 -5.48
N ALA A 376 10.10 11.10 -4.31
CA ALA A 376 9.48 12.32 -3.77
C ALA A 376 10.50 13.44 -3.53
N LEU A 377 11.66 13.11 -2.96
CA LEU A 377 12.76 14.06 -2.76
C LEU A 377 13.27 14.62 -4.09
N ASN A 378 13.42 13.79 -5.11
CA ASN A 378 13.86 14.23 -6.43
C ASN A 378 12.84 15.17 -7.10
N SER A 379 11.54 14.88 -7.00
CA SER A 379 10.49 15.80 -7.45
C SER A 379 10.54 17.14 -6.70
N ALA A 380 10.79 17.13 -5.38
CA ALA A 380 10.91 18.35 -4.60
C ALA A 380 12.16 19.18 -4.97
N LYS A 381 13.29 18.52 -5.25
CA LYS A 381 14.51 19.20 -5.77
C LYS A 381 14.24 19.88 -7.11
N GLN A 382 13.48 19.23 -8.00
CA GLN A 382 13.07 19.83 -9.27
C GLN A 382 12.17 21.05 -9.03
N ALA A 383 11.19 20.94 -8.12
CA ALA A 383 10.31 22.05 -7.79
C ALA A 383 11.08 23.26 -7.25
N VAL A 384 12.09 23.07 -6.41
CA VAL A 384 12.99 24.16 -5.97
C VAL A 384 13.64 24.85 -7.18
N THR A 385 14.21 24.08 -8.11
CA THR A 385 14.84 24.62 -9.33
C THR A 385 13.87 25.47 -10.16
N ASP A 386 12.63 25.01 -10.32
CA ASP A 386 11.62 25.73 -11.08
C ASP A 386 11.17 27.02 -10.38
N LYS A 387 11.04 26.99 -9.05
CA LYS A 387 10.72 28.18 -8.24
C LYS A 387 11.86 29.19 -8.22
N GLU A 388 13.13 28.74 -8.23
CA GLU A 388 14.28 29.63 -8.34
C GLU A 388 14.28 30.40 -9.66
N LYS A 389 14.01 29.71 -10.78
CA LYS A 389 13.87 30.37 -12.09
C LYS A 389 12.72 31.37 -12.13
N ALA A 390 11.58 31.04 -11.51
CA ALA A 390 10.44 31.94 -11.43
C ALA A 390 10.75 33.19 -10.60
N ALA A 391 11.39 33.04 -9.44
CA ALA A 391 11.83 34.15 -8.61
C ALA A 391 12.84 35.05 -9.33
N GLN A 392 13.79 34.46 -10.07
CA GLN A 392 14.77 35.22 -10.85
C GLN A 392 14.12 36.02 -12.00
N SER A 393 13.11 35.44 -12.65
CA SER A 393 12.33 36.11 -13.68
C SER A 393 11.50 37.27 -13.11
N ALA A 394 10.85 37.05 -11.96
CA ALA A 394 10.10 38.08 -11.25
C ALA A 394 11.00 39.23 -10.77
N SER A 395 12.20 38.92 -10.27
CA SER A 395 13.19 39.91 -9.83
C SER A 395 13.65 40.80 -11.00
N SER A 396 13.88 40.21 -12.17
CA SER A 396 14.22 40.94 -13.40
C SER A 396 13.09 41.86 -13.86
N ALA A 397 11.83 41.38 -13.78
CA ALA A 397 10.65 42.18 -14.12
C ALA A 397 10.44 43.34 -13.14
N TYR A 398 10.63 43.11 -11.84
CA TYR A 398 10.60 44.15 -10.81
C TYR A 398 11.64 45.25 -11.07
N GLY A 399 12.91 44.87 -11.33
CA GLY A 399 13.96 45.84 -11.66
C GLY A 399 13.64 46.67 -12.91
N SER A 400 13.05 46.05 -13.93
CA SER A 400 12.60 46.74 -15.14
C SER A 400 11.45 47.71 -14.86
N ALA A 401 10.44 47.28 -14.09
CA ALA A 401 9.30 48.12 -13.72
C ALA A 401 9.72 49.31 -12.84
N LYS A 402 10.67 49.08 -11.92
CA LYS A 402 11.26 50.14 -11.08
C LYS A 402 11.91 51.23 -11.93
N THR A 403 12.73 50.82 -12.90
CA THR A 403 13.40 51.76 -13.81
C THR A 403 12.39 52.62 -14.58
N VAL A 404 11.31 52.01 -15.07
CA VAL A 404 10.25 52.75 -15.79
C VAL A 404 9.50 53.71 -14.85
N PHE A 405 9.17 53.27 -13.64
CA PHE A 405 8.54 54.13 -12.63
C PHE A 405 9.42 55.36 -12.32
N GLU A 406 10.70 55.16 -12.03
CA GLU A 406 11.65 56.24 -11.75
C GLU A 406 11.77 57.23 -12.93
N GLN A 407 11.81 56.72 -14.16
CA GLN A 407 11.82 57.58 -15.35
C GLN A 407 10.55 58.42 -15.48
N LYS A 408 9.38 57.85 -15.20
CA LYS A 408 8.10 58.56 -15.27
C LYS A 408 7.94 59.57 -14.12
N GLN A 409 8.48 59.28 -12.95
CA GLN A 409 8.49 60.20 -11.82
C GLN A 409 9.32 61.44 -12.16
N ASN A 410 10.56 61.24 -12.64
CA ASN A 410 11.43 62.34 -13.06
C ASN A 410 10.78 63.23 -14.14
N ALA A 411 10.07 62.63 -15.10
CA ALA A 411 9.38 63.38 -16.15
C ALA A 411 8.21 64.24 -15.63
N VAL A 412 7.55 63.84 -14.54
CA VAL A 412 6.56 64.66 -13.86
C VAL A 412 7.27 65.80 -13.11
N ASP A 413 8.33 65.50 -12.37
CA ASP A 413 9.09 66.47 -11.58
C ASP A 413 9.70 67.59 -12.45
N GLU A 414 10.13 67.28 -13.68
CA GLU A 414 10.63 68.27 -14.66
C GLU A 414 9.53 69.21 -15.20
N LEU A 415 8.27 68.79 -15.14
CA LEU A 415 7.11 69.54 -15.65
C LEU A 415 6.40 70.35 -14.56
N GLU A 416 6.69 70.15 -13.28
CA GLU A 416 6.22 71.00 -12.19
C GLU A 416 7.08 72.27 -12.11
#